data_AF-A0A3B9BM87-F1
#
_entry.id   AF-A0A3B9BM87-F1
#
_cell.length_a   1.000
_cell.length_b   1.000
_cell.length_c   1.000
_cell.angle_alpha   90.00
_cell.angle_beta   90.00
_cell.angle_gamma   90.00
#
_symmetry.space_group_name_H-M   'P 1'
#
loop_
_entity.id
_entity.type
_entity.pdbx_description
1 polymer ?
#
loop_
_entity_poly.entity_id
_entity_poly.type
_entity_poly.pdbx_seq_one_letter_code
_entity_poly.pdbx_strand_id
1 'polypeptide(L)'
;HVEEQIFIQVGNEKIKAVPETDVDRTSEDGKTSSVHFLHFPFTEEQVAAFSNPDKQVMLGCDHPNYAHLAVLTPKVRAALAEDFDDLPD
;
A
#
# COMPACT_ATOMS: atom_id res chain seq x y z
N HIS A 1 -12.72 -6.09 6.07
CA HIS A 1 -12.55 -6.68 4.72
C HIS A 1 -11.06 -6.81 4.38
N VAL A 2 -10.67 -7.51 3.32
CA VAL A 2 -9.24 -7.80 3.04
C VAL A 2 -8.48 -6.54 2.62
N GLU A 3 -9.12 -5.67 1.85
CA GLU A 3 -8.63 -4.38 1.37
C GLU A 3 -8.27 -3.42 2.50
N GLU A 4 -8.93 -3.52 3.66
CA GLU A 4 -8.65 -2.70 4.85
C GLU A 4 -7.45 -3.21 5.66
N GLN A 5 -6.93 -4.40 5.32
CA GLN A 5 -5.82 -5.04 6.03
C GLN A 5 -4.50 -4.96 5.25
N ILE A 6 -4.48 -4.26 4.11
CA ILE A 6 -3.28 -4.06 3.29
C ILE A 6 -2.45 -2.89 3.81
N PHE A 7 -1.13 -3.04 3.80
CA PHE A 7 -0.19 -1.99 4.19
C PHE A 7 1.13 -2.08 3.42
N ILE A 8 1.84 -0.96 3.33
CA ILE A 8 3.27 -0.92 3.00
C ILE A 8 4.05 -0.75 4.30
N GLN A 9 5.11 -1.51 4.48
CA GLN A 9 6.03 -1.38 5.60
C GLN A 9 7.39 -0.90 5.12
N VAL A 10 7.90 0.16 5.73
CA VAL A 10 9.24 0.73 5.48
C VAL A 10 10.02 0.66 6.79
N GLY A 11 10.97 -0.27 6.89
CA GLY A 11 11.61 -0.58 8.16
C GLY A 11 10.60 -0.99 9.24
N ASN A 12 10.41 -0.15 10.26
CA ASN A 12 9.48 -0.39 11.37
C ASN A 12 8.15 0.35 11.23
N GLU A 13 7.98 1.17 10.20
CA GLU A 13 6.79 1.99 10.00
C GLU A 13 5.81 1.30 9.06
N LYS A 14 4.52 1.30 9.42
CA LYS A 14 3.43 0.77 8.59
C LYS A 14 2.58 1.91 8.04
N ILE A 15 2.49 2.01 6.72
CA ILE A 15 1.59 2.88 5.97
C ILE A 15 0.38 2.04 5.57
N LYS A 16 -0.76 2.25 6.23
CA LYS A 16 -2.00 1.51 5.93
C LYS A 16 -2.61 1.99 4.63
N ALA A 17 -3.13 1.06 3.83
CA ALA A 17 -3.93 1.39 2.68
C ALA A 17 -5.25 2.06 3.09
N VAL A 18 -5.69 3.02 2.29
CA VAL A 18 -7.03 3.60 2.31
C VAL A 18 -7.74 3.10 1.05
N PRO A 19 -8.69 2.16 1.18
CA PRO A 19 -9.47 1.70 0.04
C PRO A 19 -10.31 2.84 -0.53
N GLU A 20 -10.39 2.92 -1.85
CA GLU A 20 -11.29 3.85 -2.52
C GLU A 20 -12.74 3.38 -2.34
N THR A 21 -13.60 4.28 -1.85
CA THR A 21 -15.00 3.98 -1.52
C THR A 21 -15.99 4.35 -2.62
N ASP A 22 -15.59 5.20 -3.57
CA ASP A 22 -16.48 5.84 -4.56
C ASP A 22 -16.61 5.05 -5.88
N VAL A 23 -16.31 3.76 -5.83
CA VAL A 23 -16.65 2.83 -6.90
C VAL A 23 -17.78 1.97 -6.38
N ASP A 24 -18.99 2.29 -6.83
CA ASP A 24 -20.27 1.62 -6.52
C ASP A 24 -20.19 0.12 -6.91
N ARG A 25 -19.56 -0.69 -6.05
CA ARG A 25 -19.14 -2.08 -6.37
C ARG A 25 -19.57 -3.10 -5.33
N THR A 26 -20.28 -2.68 -4.30
CA THR A 26 -21.10 -3.62 -3.53
C THR A 26 -22.39 -3.78 -4.31
N SER A 27 -22.49 -4.83 -5.13
CA SER A 27 -23.79 -5.26 -5.65
C SER A 27 -24.76 -5.39 -4.47
N GLU A 28 -26.05 -5.12 -4.69
CA GLU A 28 -27.11 -5.24 -3.65
C GLU A 28 -27.07 -6.58 -2.88
N ASP A 29 -26.39 -7.60 -3.40
CA ASP A 29 -26.15 -8.91 -2.77
C ASP A 29 -24.93 -9.00 -1.80
N GLY A 30 -24.24 -7.89 -1.51
CA GLY A 30 -23.14 -7.87 -0.52
C GLY A 30 -21.83 -8.55 -0.97
N LYS A 31 -21.63 -8.74 -2.29
CA LYS A 31 -20.40 -9.32 -2.83
C LYS A 31 -19.27 -8.27 -2.85
N THR A 32 -18.18 -8.57 -2.16
CA THR A 32 -16.91 -7.85 -2.29
C THR A 32 -16.36 -8.01 -3.71
N SER A 33 -15.93 -6.91 -4.32
CA SER A 33 -15.29 -6.92 -5.65
C SER A 33 -14.00 -7.73 -5.62
N SER A 34 -13.67 -8.45 -6.71
CA SER A 34 -12.36 -9.10 -6.84
C SER A 34 -11.21 -8.10 -7.10
N VAL A 35 -11.54 -6.84 -7.36
CA VAL A 35 -10.59 -5.75 -7.67
C VAL A 35 -10.85 -4.58 -6.74
N HIS A 36 -9.80 -4.11 -6.08
CA HIS A 36 -9.83 -2.95 -5.19
C HIS A 36 -8.78 -1.93 -5.63
N PHE A 37 -9.11 -0.65 -5.48
CA PHE A 37 -8.17 0.45 -5.63
C PHE A 37 -7.79 0.93 -4.22
N LEU A 38 -6.48 1.10 -3.99
CA LEU A 38 -5.92 1.42 -2.68
C LEU A 38 -5.02 2.64 -2.81
N HIS A 39 -5.21 3.61 -1.93
CA HIS A 39 -4.31 4.75 -1.78
C HIS A 39 -3.42 4.55 -0.56
N PHE A 40 -2.14 4.94 -0.66
CA PHE A 40 -1.20 4.88 0.46
C PHE A 40 -0.80 6.32 0.82
N PRO A 41 -1.33 6.89 1.90
CA PRO A 41 -1.02 8.27 2.28
C PRO A 41 0.33 8.33 3.00
N PHE A 42 1.41 8.41 2.23
CA PHE A 42 2.76 8.60 2.75
C PHE A 42 2.94 10.02 3.31
N THR A 43 3.69 10.15 4.40
CA THR A 43 4.28 11.43 4.82
C THR A 43 5.61 11.65 4.11
N GLU A 44 6.09 12.90 4.04
CA GLU A 44 7.41 13.22 3.48
C GLU A 44 8.56 12.42 4.13
N GLU A 45 8.51 12.24 5.46
CA GLU A 45 9.49 11.44 6.19
C GLU A 45 9.47 9.97 5.74
N GLN A 46 8.28 9.42 5.50
CA GLN A 46 8.11 8.05 5.01
C GLN A 46 8.53 7.91 3.55
N VAL A 47 8.32 8.92 2.71
CA VAL A 47 8.84 8.96 1.33
C VAL A 47 10.36 8.92 1.34
N ALA A 48 11.01 9.77 2.15
CA ALA A 48 12.46 9.77 2.27
C ALA A 48 13.00 8.42 2.76
N ALA A 49 12.30 7.77 3.70
CA ALA A 49 12.64 6.43 4.17
C ALA A 49 12.41 5.35 3.09
N PHE A 50 11.35 5.45 2.30
CA PHE A 50 11.03 4.53 1.21
C PHE A 50 12.10 4.58 0.12
N SER A 51 12.56 5.78 -0.23
CA SER A 51 13.60 6.01 -1.25
C SER A 51 15.01 5.65 -0.76
N ASN A 52 15.22 5.44 0.55
CA ASN A 52 16.52 5.05 1.08
C ASN A 52 16.86 3.59 0.70
N PRO A 53 17.97 3.35 -0.01
CA PRO A 53 18.32 2.02 -0.49
C PRO A 53 18.59 1.01 0.64
N ASP A 54 19.03 1.46 1.81
CA ASP A 54 19.35 0.62 2.97
C ASP A 54 18.10 0.19 3.75
N LYS A 55 16.93 0.75 3.43
CA LYS A 55 15.66 0.38 4.07
C LYS A 55 14.97 -0.71 3.26
N GLN A 56 14.57 -1.78 3.96
CA GLN A 56 13.70 -2.81 3.40
C GLN A 56 12.27 -2.27 3.33
N VAL A 57 11.64 -2.49 2.17
CA VAL A 57 10.24 -2.15 1.93
C VAL A 57 9.46 -3.43 1.64
N MET A 58 8.28 -3.56 2.23
CA MET A 58 7.42 -4.74 2.10
C MET A 58 5.98 -4.34 1.84
N LEU A 59 5.26 -5.11 1.04
CA LEU A 59 3.80 -5.10 0.96
C LEU A 59 3.26 -6.19 1.89
N GLY A 60 2.27 -5.87 2.71
CA GLY A 60 1.71 -6.79 3.68
C GLY A 60 0.19 -6.82 3.70
N CYS A 61 -0.34 -7.93 4.23
CA CYS A 61 -1.74 -8.14 4.55
C CYS A 61 -1.84 -8.78 5.94
N ASP A 62 -2.55 -8.13 6.87
CA ASP A 62 -2.79 -8.63 8.24
C ASP A 62 -4.17 -9.33 8.38
N HIS A 63 -4.80 -9.71 7.28
CA HIS A 63 -6.11 -10.38 7.33
C HIS A 63 -6.00 -11.76 8.00
N PRO A 64 -6.85 -12.12 8.99
CA PRO A 64 -6.71 -13.38 9.74
C PRO A 64 -6.69 -14.66 8.90
N ASN A 65 -7.39 -14.63 7.76
CA ASN A 65 -7.45 -15.76 6.82
C ASN A 65 -6.40 -15.68 5.71
N TYR A 66 -5.58 -14.63 5.65
CA TYR A 66 -4.56 -14.41 4.63
C TYR A 66 -3.45 -13.47 5.14
N ALA A 67 -2.72 -13.91 6.16
CA ALA A 67 -1.56 -13.17 6.66
C ALA A 67 -0.37 -13.37 5.71
N HIS A 68 0.09 -12.30 5.06
CA HIS A 68 1.15 -12.39 4.06
C HIS A 68 2.06 -11.15 4.05
N LEU A 69 3.32 -11.37 3.69
CA LEU A 69 4.35 -10.35 3.55
C LEU A 69 5.20 -10.65 2.31
N ALA A 70 5.38 -9.64 1.46
CA ALA A 70 6.21 -9.71 0.27
C ALA A 70 7.22 -8.55 0.27
N VAL A 71 8.51 -8.88 0.20
CA VAL A 71 9.57 -7.88 0.06
C VAL A 71 9.52 -7.28 -1.33
N LEU A 72 9.52 -5.95 -1.44
CA LEU A 72 9.64 -5.29 -2.73
C LEU A 72 11.08 -5.40 -3.23
N THR A 73 11.23 -5.85 -4.47
CA THR A 73 12.55 -5.88 -5.10
C THR A 73 13.10 -4.47 -5.26
N PRO A 74 14.43 -4.27 -5.31
CA PRO A 74 15.01 -2.94 -5.53
C PRO A 74 14.49 -2.25 -6.80
N LYS A 75 14.25 -3.01 -7.86
CA LYS A 75 13.70 -2.49 -9.13
C LYS A 75 12.27 -1.97 -8.98
N VAL A 76 11.40 -2.72 -8.31
CA VAL A 76 10.00 -2.31 -8.08
C VAL A 76 9.94 -1.11 -7.15
N ARG A 77 10.74 -1.11 -6.06
CA ARG A 77 10.84 0.03 -5.15
C ARG A 77 11.30 1.29 -5.86
N ALA A 78 12.34 1.20 -6.69
CA ALA A 78 12.84 2.34 -7.45
C ALA A 78 11.76 2.92 -8.38
N ALA A 79 11.05 2.06 -9.13
CA ALA A 79 9.98 2.51 -10.01
C ALA A 79 8.82 3.20 -9.25
N LEU A 80 8.42 2.68 -8.09
CA LEU A 80 7.38 3.30 -7.27
C LEU A 80 7.84 4.58 -6.57
N ALA A 81 9.15 4.76 -6.34
CA ALA A 81 9.66 5.96 -5.72
C ALA A 81 9.51 7.19 -6.63
N GLU A 82 9.52 6.98 -7.96
CA GLU A 82 9.31 8.03 -8.96
C GLU A 82 7.91 8.65 -8.86
N ASP A 83 6.90 7.90 -8.37
CA ASP A 83 5.53 8.39 -8.21
C ASP A 83 5.40 9.51 -7.15
N PHE A 84 6.40 9.70 -6.29
CA PHE A 84 6.41 10.77 -5.28
C PHE A 84 6.98 12.10 -5.79
N ASP A 85 7.71 12.09 -6.90
CA ASP A 85 8.37 13.29 -7.45
C ASP A 85 7.37 14.24 -8.14
N ASP A 86 6.15 13.77 -8.43
CA ASP A 86 5.05 14.54 -9.02
C ASP A 86 4.13 15.20 -7.95
N LEU A 87 4.51 15.17 -6.67
CA LEU A 87 3.75 15.86 -5.62
C LEU A 87 3.90 17.39 -5.75
N PRO A 88 2.81 18.16 -5.83
CA PRO A 88 2.90 19.62 -5.83
C PRO A 88 3.46 20.13 -4.48
N ASP A 89 4.33 21.15 -4.55
CA ASP A 89 4.88 21.87 -3.39
C ASP A 89 3.82 22.30 -2.35
#